data_AF-A0AAD6K6X0-F1
#
_entry.id   AF-A0AAD6K6X0-F1
#
_cell.length_a   1.000
_cell.length_b   1.000
_cell.length_c   1.000
_cell.angle_alpha   90.00
_cell.angle_beta   90.00
_cell.angle_gamma   90.00
#
_symmetry.space_group_name_H-M   'P 1'
#
loop_
_entity.id
_entity.type
_entity.pdbx_description
1 polymer ?
#
loop_
_entity_poly.entity_id
_entity_poly.type
_entity_poly.pdbx_seq_one_letter_code
_entity_poly.pdbx_strand_id
1 'polypeptide(L)'
;MGCSAAVQCAITAILLVSTTVSSDDKSPIPADPSSLNTWFQDNVKPLASRKGTLDPALEAAEAKQRTIKVRRDGSGEFKTLKDAIKSIPTGNTERVIVDIGPGEYIEKLKIERGQPFVTFRGSPGNMPTLSFAGTAREYGTVYSATLEVEADYFVAANIIIKNSSPMPTGTLVGEQAVALNIVGDKAAFYNCRFLGFQDTLWNFITAHARNNEGEDSGFSFVHCKVEGTGSGAYLGRAWMSRPRVVFAYTTMSGVVNPQGWSNNFHPERDQTVFFGEYKCDGAGANTAARAKSSKKLTDDQVAPFLSLGFIEGSKWLLPPPS
;
A
#
# COMPACT_ATOMS: atom_id res chain seq x y z
N MET A 1 50.41 55.59 -3.10
CA MET A 1 49.57 55.05 -2.03
C MET A 1 48.40 54.34 -2.68
N GLY A 2 48.48 53.02 -2.84
CA GLY A 2 47.40 52.19 -3.39
C GLY A 2 47.34 50.93 -2.56
N CYS A 3 46.36 50.88 -1.65
CA CYS A 3 46.14 49.76 -0.74
C CYS A 3 45.35 48.68 -1.48
N SER A 4 45.96 47.51 -1.68
CA SER A 4 45.28 46.34 -2.26
C SER A 4 44.50 45.64 -1.14
N ALA A 5 43.18 45.68 -1.21
CA ALA A 5 42.30 44.96 -0.30
C ALA A 5 42.25 43.49 -0.72
N ALA A 6 42.81 42.61 0.09
CA ALA A 6 42.64 41.16 -0.04
C ALA A 6 41.19 40.80 0.31
N VAL A 7 40.42 40.35 -0.68
CA VAL A 7 39.10 39.76 -0.46
C VAL A 7 39.33 38.32 0.02
N GLN A 8 39.19 38.12 1.33
CA GLN A 8 39.16 36.79 1.92
C GLN A 8 37.82 36.12 1.55
N CYS A 9 37.82 35.31 0.49
CA CYS A 9 36.69 34.44 0.17
C CYS A 9 36.59 33.35 1.25
N ALA A 10 35.67 33.52 2.21
CA ALA A 10 35.27 32.46 3.11
C ALA A 10 34.47 31.42 2.31
N ILE A 11 35.10 30.30 1.95
CA ILE A 11 34.42 29.12 1.41
C ILE A 11 33.69 28.48 2.59
N THR A 12 32.44 28.87 2.80
CA THR A 12 31.53 28.14 3.68
C THR A 12 31.21 26.81 3.00
N ALA A 13 31.97 25.77 3.34
CA ALA A 13 31.64 24.41 2.97
C ALA A 13 30.35 24.03 3.67
N ILE A 14 29.22 24.14 2.97
CA ILE A 14 27.97 23.53 3.37
C ILE A 14 28.21 22.03 3.25
N LEU A 15 28.55 21.39 4.37
CA LEU A 15 28.42 19.96 4.54
C LEU A 15 26.94 19.63 4.36
N LEU A 16 26.55 19.37 3.11
CA LEU A 16 25.40 18.54 2.80
C LEU A 16 25.74 17.18 3.39
N VAL A 17 25.40 17.01 4.66
CA VAL A 17 25.19 15.67 5.20
C VAL A 17 24.04 15.13 4.37
N SER A 18 24.37 14.42 3.30
CA SER A 18 23.47 13.42 2.77
C SER A 18 23.19 12.53 3.97
N THR A 19 22.04 12.76 4.61
CA THR A 19 21.43 11.75 5.45
C THR A 19 21.26 10.57 4.50
N THR A 20 22.27 9.70 4.50
CA THR A 20 22.12 8.37 3.95
C THR A 20 21.01 7.79 4.80
N VAL A 21 19.82 7.85 4.25
CA VAL A 21 18.62 7.26 4.80
C VAL A 21 18.84 5.75 4.64
N SER A 22 19.63 5.19 5.55
CA SER A 22 19.60 3.76 5.79
C SER A 22 18.34 3.52 6.60
N SER A 23 17.40 2.76 6.06
CA SER A 23 16.55 2.02 6.97
C SER A 23 17.45 1.06 7.75
N ASP A 24 17.34 1.10 9.06
CA ASP A 24 18.13 0.33 10.02
C ASP A 24 17.49 -1.03 10.34
N ASP A 25 16.20 -1.21 10.01
CA ASP A 25 15.52 -2.48 10.22
C ASP A 25 15.81 -3.47 9.08
N LYS A 26 16.86 -4.25 9.31
CA LYS A 26 17.26 -5.39 8.47
C LYS A 26 16.78 -6.72 9.02
N SER A 27 15.93 -6.73 10.05
CA SER A 27 15.40 -7.96 10.62
C SER A 27 14.55 -8.66 9.56
N PRO A 28 14.96 -9.84 9.07
CA PRO A 28 14.22 -10.50 8.01
C PRO A 28 12.88 -11.02 8.56
N ILE A 29 11.81 -10.84 7.79
CA ILE A 29 10.52 -11.48 8.04
C ILE A 29 10.76 -13.00 8.03
N PRO A 30 10.40 -13.72 9.11
CA PRO A 30 10.73 -15.14 9.24
C PRO A 30 9.99 -15.97 8.20
N ALA A 31 10.60 -17.07 7.76
CA ALA A 31 9.96 -18.02 6.85
C ALA A 31 8.82 -18.80 7.50
N ASP A 32 8.91 -19.08 8.80
CA ASP A 32 7.89 -19.79 9.56
C ASP A 32 6.72 -18.85 9.92
N PRO A 33 5.48 -19.12 9.44
CA PRO A 33 4.31 -18.30 9.75
C PRO A 33 4.01 -18.23 11.25
N SER A 34 4.35 -19.27 12.02
CA SER A 34 4.07 -19.32 13.46
C SER A 34 4.85 -18.26 14.24
N SER A 35 5.99 -17.82 13.70
CA SER A 35 6.86 -16.79 14.27
C SER A 35 6.48 -15.36 13.89
N LEU A 36 5.54 -15.16 12.95
CA LEU A 36 5.24 -13.83 12.40
C LEU A 36 4.68 -12.85 13.41
N ASN A 37 3.78 -13.30 14.29
CA ASN A 37 3.19 -12.40 15.28
C ASN A 37 4.28 -11.92 16.25
N THR A 38 5.13 -12.82 16.74
CA THR A 38 6.26 -12.46 17.60
C THR A 38 7.20 -11.49 16.88
N TRP A 39 7.61 -11.81 15.64
CA TRP A 39 8.46 -10.93 14.84
C TRP A 39 7.82 -9.55 14.63
N PHE A 40 6.52 -9.48 14.34
CA PHE A 40 5.82 -8.21 14.16
C PHE A 40 5.82 -7.39 15.44
N GLN A 41 5.52 -8.01 16.59
CA GLN A 41 5.59 -7.33 17.90
C GLN A 41 7.01 -6.92 18.27
N ASP A 42 8.03 -7.58 17.74
CA ASP A 42 9.44 -7.26 17.97
C ASP A 42 9.98 -6.12 17.11
N ASN A 43 9.45 -5.93 15.91
CA ASN A 43 9.95 -4.92 14.98
C ASN A 43 9.00 -3.71 14.84
N VAL A 44 7.70 -3.89 15.07
CA VAL A 44 6.70 -2.81 15.07
C VAL A 44 6.31 -2.48 16.51
N LYS A 45 7.20 -1.76 17.21
CA LYS A 45 6.97 -1.37 18.61
C LYS A 45 5.99 -0.17 18.72
N PRO A 46 5.23 -0.06 19.83
CA PRO A 46 4.34 1.07 20.07
C PRO A 46 5.11 2.39 20.23
N LEU A 47 4.40 3.51 20.03
CA LEU A 47 4.95 4.87 20.12
C LEU A 47 5.79 5.10 21.39
N ALA A 48 5.31 4.64 22.55
CA ALA A 48 5.96 4.82 23.84
C ALA A 48 7.40 4.25 23.88
N SER A 49 7.69 3.21 23.08
CA SER A 49 9.01 2.58 23.01
C SER A 49 9.90 3.15 21.91
N ARG A 50 9.38 4.05 21.06
CA ARG A 50 10.07 4.56 19.85
C ARG A 50 10.13 6.07 19.75
N LYS A 51 9.69 6.79 20.79
CA LYS A 51 9.75 8.26 20.84
C LYS A 51 11.18 8.76 20.61
N GLY A 52 11.33 9.75 19.73
CA GLY A 52 12.60 10.29 19.26
C GLY A 52 13.24 9.53 18.09
N THR A 53 12.63 8.44 17.61
CA THR A 53 13.16 7.63 16.48
C THR A 53 12.25 7.64 15.26
N LEU A 54 11.00 8.08 15.41
CA LEU A 54 10.05 8.18 14.30
C LEU A 54 10.18 9.54 13.61
N ASP A 55 9.51 9.69 12.47
CA ASP A 55 9.30 10.99 11.84
C ASP A 55 8.70 11.97 12.88
N PRO A 56 9.34 13.13 13.14
CA PRO A 56 8.86 14.10 14.11
C PRO A 56 7.40 14.55 13.89
N ALA A 57 6.94 14.63 12.63
CA ALA A 57 5.57 15.00 12.31
C ALA A 57 4.58 13.91 12.74
N LEU A 58 4.95 12.64 12.55
CA LEU A 58 4.18 11.51 13.06
C LEU A 58 4.13 11.52 14.59
N GLU A 59 5.27 11.70 15.28
CA GLU A 59 5.28 11.73 16.75
C GLU A 59 4.41 12.85 17.32
N ALA A 60 4.47 14.03 16.70
CA ALA A 60 3.65 15.17 17.08
C ALA A 60 2.15 14.88 16.89
N ALA A 61 1.79 14.22 15.78
CA ALA A 61 0.41 13.83 15.51
C ALA A 61 -0.10 12.75 16.46
N GLU A 62 0.71 11.74 16.77
CA GLU A 62 0.32 10.67 17.69
C GLU A 62 0.26 11.13 19.15
N ALA A 63 0.98 12.19 19.52
CA ALA A 63 0.86 12.81 20.84
C ALA A 63 -0.50 13.52 21.04
N LYS A 64 -1.23 13.80 19.96
CA LYS A 64 -2.55 14.43 19.96
C LYS A 64 -3.53 13.61 19.14
N GLN A 65 -4.21 12.69 19.81
CA GLN A 65 -5.23 11.87 19.16
C GLN A 65 -6.62 12.40 19.47
N ARG A 66 -7.49 12.40 18.45
CA ARG A 66 -8.93 12.59 18.63
C ARG A 66 -9.70 11.54 17.86
N THR A 67 -10.85 11.12 18.39
CA THR A 67 -11.73 10.16 17.76
C THR A 67 -13.01 10.86 17.32
N ILE A 68 -13.45 10.61 16.08
CA ILE A 68 -14.77 10.98 15.57
C ILE A 68 -15.58 9.73 15.28
N LYS A 69 -16.81 9.65 15.79
CA LYS A 69 -17.67 8.46 15.62
C LYS A 69 -18.60 8.61 14.42
N VAL A 70 -18.57 7.65 13.51
CA VAL A 70 -19.48 7.57 12.37
C VAL A 70 -20.41 6.38 12.53
N ARG A 71 -21.72 6.62 12.56
CA ARG A 71 -22.75 5.58 12.77
C ARG A 71 -23.98 5.85 11.91
N ARG A 72 -24.38 4.90 11.06
CA ARG A 72 -25.54 5.05 10.16
C ARG A 72 -26.86 5.25 10.88
N ASP A 73 -26.99 4.71 12.09
CA ASP A 73 -28.19 4.83 12.94
C ASP A 73 -28.31 6.20 13.62
N GLY A 74 -27.29 7.06 13.52
CA GLY A 74 -27.25 8.38 14.15
C GLY A 74 -26.74 8.38 15.60
N SER A 75 -26.25 7.26 16.13
CA SER A 75 -25.65 7.19 17.47
C SER A 75 -24.23 7.77 17.57
N GLY A 76 -23.63 8.15 16.43
CA GLY A 76 -22.32 8.79 16.33
C GLY A 76 -22.44 10.29 16.05
N GLU A 77 -21.30 10.97 16.00
CA GLU A 77 -21.20 12.39 15.63
C GLU A 77 -21.61 12.63 14.17
N PHE A 78 -21.32 11.67 13.29
CA PHE A 78 -21.69 11.72 11.88
C PHE A 78 -22.46 10.47 11.45
N LYS A 79 -23.39 10.63 10.51
CA LYS A 79 -24.07 9.51 9.84
C LYS A 79 -23.32 9.00 8.61
N THR A 80 -22.55 9.88 7.97
CA THR A 80 -21.84 9.62 6.72
C THR A 80 -20.34 9.78 6.92
N LEU A 81 -19.56 9.11 6.08
CA LEU A 81 -18.10 9.26 6.09
C LEU A 81 -17.67 10.56 5.42
N LYS A 82 -18.36 11.00 4.37
CA LYS A 82 -18.10 12.30 3.72
C LYS A 82 -18.16 13.46 4.71
N ASP A 83 -19.17 13.51 5.58
CA ASP A 83 -19.30 14.60 6.56
C ASP A 83 -18.20 14.52 7.62
N ALA A 84 -17.87 13.30 8.07
CA ALA A 84 -16.78 13.07 9.01
C ALA A 84 -15.42 13.52 8.44
N ILE A 85 -15.10 13.15 7.19
CA ILE A 85 -13.88 13.56 6.50
C ILE A 85 -13.85 15.08 6.30
N LYS A 86 -14.98 15.68 5.89
CA LYS A 86 -15.10 17.14 5.71
C LYS A 86 -14.85 17.92 7.00
N SER A 87 -15.10 17.31 8.16
CA SER A 87 -14.83 17.92 9.47
C SER A 87 -13.34 17.99 9.83
N ILE A 88 -12.47 17.27 9.11
CA ILE A 88 -11.02 17.26 9.33
C ILE A 88 -10.42 18.47 8.59
N PRO A 89 -9.73 19.38 9.27
CA PRO A 89 -9.20 20.58 8.64
C PRO A 89 -8.02 20.26 7.71
N THR A 90 -7.87 21.06 6.66
CA THR A 90 -6.61 21.14 5.91
C THR A 90 -5.48 21.61 6.82
N GLY A 91 -4.29 21.02 6.69
CA GLY A 91 -3.16 21.24 7.59
C GLY A 91 -3.30 20.50 8.91
N ASN A 92 -4.06 19.39 8.95
CA ASN A 92 -4.21 18.56 10.15
C ASN A 92 -2.84 18.12 10.69
N THR A 93 -2.63 18.26 12.00
CA THR A 93 -1.38 17.89 12.69
C THR A 93 -1.61 16.92 13.83
N GLU A 94 -2.82 16.35 13.92
CA GLU A 94 -3.27 15.47 14.99
C GLU A 94 -3.71 14.13 14.40
N ARG A 95 -3.51 13.01 15.08
CA ARG A 95 -4.07 11.73 14.65
C ARG A 95 -5.60 11.77 14.80
N VAL A 96 -6.32 11.75 13.68
CA VAL A 96 -7.79 11.71 13.66
C VAL A 96 -8.26 10.29 13.39
N ILE A 97 -8.81 9.65 14.42
CA ILE A 97 -9.39 8.31 14.34
C ILE A 97 -10.87 8.43 13.99
N VAL A 98 -11.21 8.11 12.74
CA VAL A 98 -12.59 7.93 12.28
C VAL A 98 -13.02 6.52 12.69
N ASP A 99 -13.77 6.44 13.78
CA ASP A 99 -14.30 5.21 14.35
C ASP A 99 -15.64 4.88 13.69
N ILE A 100 -15.68 3.84 12.87
CA ILE A 100 -16.78 3.55 11.94
C ILE A 100 -17.57 2.35 12.47
N GLY A 101 -18.86 2.57 12.71
CA GLY A 101 -19.77 1.50 13.12
C GLY A 101 -20.09 0.55 11.98
N PRO A 102 -20.70 -0.60 12.27
CA PRO A 102 -20.98 -1.59 11.25
C PRO A 102 -22.00 -1.11 10.20
N GLY A 103 -21.99 -1.78 9.06
CA GLY A 103 -22.91 -1.53 7.95
C GLY A 103 -22.18 -1.09 6.68
N GLU A 104 -22.97 -0.90 5.62
CA GLU A 104 -22.47 -0.46 4.32
C GLU A 104 -22.65 1.05 4.12
N TYR A 105 -21.57 1.74 3.79
CA TYR A 105 -21.51 3.17 3.52
C TYR A 105 -21.34 3.36 2.01
N ILE A 106 -22.43 3.68 1.33
CA ILE A 106 -22.45 3.84 -0.14
C ILE A 106 -22.04 5.27 -0.50
N GLU A 107 -20.73 5.51 -0.54
CA GLU A 107 -20.14 6.84 -0.68
C GLU A 107 -18.84 6.76 -1.49
N LYS A 108 -18.65 7.68 -2.44
CA LYS A 108 -17.33 7.94 -3.02
C LYS A 108 -16.54 8.84 -2.08
N LEU A 109 -15.39 8.39 -1.61
CA LEU A 109 -14.61 9.03 -0.55
C LEU A 109 -13.25 9.51 -1.08
N LYS A 110 -12.80 10.67 -0.59
CA LYS A 110 -11.46 11.19 -0.81
C LYS A 110 -10.91 11.71 0.52
N ILE A 111 -9.70 11.29 0.89
CA ILE A 111 -8.90 11.96 1.92
C ILE A 111 -7.92 12.87 1.19
N GLU A 112 -8.12 14.17 1.33
CA GLU A 112 -7.38 15.18 0.59
C GLU A 112 -5.92 15.23 1.04
N ARG A 113 -4.98 15.57 0.13
CA ARG A 113 -3.55 15.69 0.45
C ARG A 113 -3.26 16.54 1.70
N GLY A 114 -4.08 17.57 1.91
CA GLY A 114 -3.99 18.47 3.07
C GLY A 114 -4.48 17.89 4.39
N GLN A 115 -4.94 16.63 4.45
CA GLN A 115 -5.51 15.99 5.63
C GLN A 115 -4.69 14.77 6.07
N PRO A 116 -3.40 14.90 6.43
CA PRO A 116 -2.57 13.78 6.86
C PRO A 116 -3.03 13.20 8.22
N PHE A 117 -2.49 12.04 8.58
CA PHE A 117 -2.72 11.40 9.89
C PHE A 117 -4.17 10.97 10.17
N VAL A 118 -4.92 10.59 9.12
CA VAL A 118 -6.28 10.06 9.25
C VAL A 118 -6.26 8.55 9.42
N THR A 119 -7.05 8.03 10.36
CA THR A 119 -7.22 6.60 10.58
C THR A 119 -8.68 6.20 10.42
N PHE A 120 -8.98 5.22 9.58
CA PHE A 120 -10.29 4.56 9.54
C PHE A 120 -10.24 3.29 10.38
N ARG A 121 -11.07 3.21 11.43
CA ARG A 121 -11.10 2.06 12.34
C ARG A 121 -12.51 1.46 12.41
N GLY A 122 -12.63 0.20 12.05
CA GLY A 122 -13.82 -0.63 12.27
C GLY A 122 -13.60 -1.66 13.38
N SER A 123 -14.61 -2.49 13.62
CA SER A 123 -14.51 -3.64 14.53
C SER A 123 -14.19 -4.93 13.75
N PRO A 124 -13.23 -5.76 14.20
CA PRO A 124 -12.81 -6.96 13.44
C PRO A 124 -13.94 -7.98 13.25
N GLY A 125 -14.84 -8.13 14.23
CA GLY A 125 -15.99 -9.03 14.14
C GLY A 125 -17.18 -8.47 13.34
N ASN A 126 -17.15 -7.18 12.98
CA ASN A 126 -18.26 -6.52 12.27
C ASN A 126 -17.72 -5.34 11.46
N MET A 127 -16.88 -5.65 10.47
CA MET A 127 -16.18 -4.66 9.65
C MET A 127 -17.18 -3.85 8.81
N PRO A 128 -17.14 -2.51 8.83
CA PRO A 128 -17.92 -1.70 7.90
C PRO A 128 -17.44 -1.89 6.45
N THR A 129 -18.39 -1.75 5.52
CA THR A 129 -18.12 -1.79 4.08
C THR A 129 -18.24 -0.40 3.47
N LEU A 130 -17.15 0.11 2.91
CA LEU A 130 -17.13 1.32 2.08
C LEU A 130 -17.42 0.89 0.64
N SER A 131 -18.47 1.42 0.02
CA SER A 131 -18.89 0.98 -1.31
C SER A 131 -19.20 2.13 -2.26
N PHE A 132 -18.78 2.01 -3.52
CA PHE A 132 -19.22 2.90 -4.59
C PHE A 132 -19.11 2.19 -5.95
N ALA A 133 -19.95 2.53 -6.92
CA ALA A 133 -19.96 1.94 -8.27
C ALA A 133 -19.36 2.91 -9.31
N GLY A 134 -18.14 3.38 -9.07
CA GLY A 134 -17.43 4.26 -10.00
C GLY A 134 -16.76 3.47 -11.11
N THR A 135 -16.90 3.91 -12.36
CA THR A 135 -16.20 3.32 -13.53
C THR A 135 -15.35 4.36 -14.25
N ALA A 136 -14.33 3.90 -14.99
CA ALA A 136 -13.48 4.77 -15.78
C ALA A 136 -14.22 5.47 -16.93
N ARG A 137 -15.36 4.94 -17.37
CA ARG A 137 -16.23 5.59 -18.35
C ARG A 137 -16.74 6.94 -17.86
N GLU A 138 -17.02 7.05 -16.57
CA GLU A 138 -17.53 8.28 -15.96
C GLU A 138 -16.42 9.13 -15.35
N TYR A 139 -15.44 8.49 -14.69
CA TYR A 139 -14.45 9.18 -13.87
C TYR A 139 -13.02 9.13 -14.42
N GLY A 140 -12.76 8.33 -15.45
CA GLY A 140 -11.40 7.82 -15.72
C GLY A 140 -10.94 6.82 -14.64
N THR A 141 -9.91 6.03 -14.94
CA THR A 141 -9.47 4.95 -14.04
C THR A 141 -9.11 5.46 -12.64
N VAL A 142 -8.26 6.49 -12.57
CA VAL A 142 -7.75 7.02 -11.29
C VAL A 142 -8.88 7.47 -10.37
N TYR A 143 -9.84 8.23 -10.91
CA TYR A 143 -10.92 8.79 -10.11
C TYR A 143 -12.13 7.85 -9.99
N SER A 144 -12.09 6.63 -10.55
CA SER A 144 -13.15 5.62 -10.37
C SER A 144 -13.17 5.01 -8.95
N ALA A 145 -12.14 5.28 -8.14
CA ALA A 145 -11.94 4.73 -6.81
C ALA A 145 -13.13 4.96 -5.85
N THR A 146 -13.52 3.92 -5.10
CA THR A 146 -14.43 4.06 -3.95
C THR A 146 -13.80 4.90 -2.84
N LEU A 147 -12.55 4.62 -2.49
CA LEU A 147 -11.75 5.44 -1.59
C LEU A 147 -10.46 5.90 -2.29
N GLU A 148 -10.26 7.21 -2.35
CA GLU A 148 -9.02 7.83 -2.80
C GLU A 148 -8.30 8.45 -1.59
N VAL A 149 -7.03 8.08 -1.38
CA VAL A 149 -6.23 8.58 -0.26
C VAL A 149 -5.02 9.32 -0.82
N GLU A 150 -5.08 10.64 -0.82
CA GLU A 150 -3.96 11.49 -1.23
C GLU A 150 -3.08 11.93 -0.05
N ALA A 151 -3.57 11.72 1.17
CA ALA A 151 -2.91 12.16 2.39
C ALA A 151 -1.87 11.16 2.90
N ASP A 152 -0.77 11.69 3.43
CA ASP A 152 0.27 10.89 4.06
C ASP A 152 -0.19 10.33 5.41
N TYR A 153 0.44 9.24 5.84
CA TYR A 153 0.20 8.61 7.16
C TYR A 153 -1.23 8.10 7.38
N PHE A 154 -1.93 7.77 6.29
CA PHE A 154 -3.25 7.16 6.38
C PHE A 154 -3.18 5.74 6.94
N VAL A 155 -4.12 5.39 7.83
CA VAL A 155 -4.23 4.03 8.35
C VAL A 155 -5.66 3.53 8.19
N ALA A 156 -5.85 2.29 7.76
CA ALA A 156 -7.13 1.62 7.87
C ALA A 156 -6.99 0.32 8.67
N ALA A 157 -7.95 0.07 9.58
CA ALA A 157 -7.99 -1.15 10.36
C ALA A 157 -9.42 -1.71 10.41
N ASN A 158 -9.58 -2.99 10.08
CA ASN A 158 -10.87 -3.69 10.11
C ASN A 158 -11.92 -3.05 9.19
N ILE A 159 -11.53 -2.70 7.96
CA ILE A 159 -12.40 -2.07 6.95
C ILE A 159 -12.51 -2.94 5.69
N ILE A 160 -13.71 -3.03 5.12
CA ILE A 160 -13.93 -3.56 3.77
C ILE A 160 -14.06 -2.36 2.82
N ILE A 161 -13.31 -2.33 1.72
CA ILE A 161 -13.41 -1.33 0.67
C ILE A 161 -13.81 -2.05 -0.62
N LYS A 162 -14.91 -1.62 -1.23
CA LYS A 162 -15.53 -2.31 -2.35
C LYS A 162 -15.88 -1.35 -3.48
N ASN A 163 -15.41 -1.62 -4.69
CA ASN A 163 -16.08 -1.10 -5.87
C ASN A 163 -17.21 -2.05 -6.28
N SER A 164 -18.45 -1.56 -6.29
CA SER A 164 -19.64 -2.38 -6.56
C SER A 164 -20.09 -2.36 -8.02
N SER A 165 -19.27 -1.83 -8.93
CA SER A 165 -19.53 -1.91 -10.37
C SER A 165 -19.61 -3.38 -10.82
N PRO A 166 -20.44 -3.71 -11.82
CA PRO A 166 -20.55 -5.07 -12.32
C PRO A 166 -19.23 -5.56 -12.92
N MET A 167 -19.08 -6.88 -13.02
CA MET A 167 -17.95 -7.47 -13.72
C MET A 167 -17.87 -6.90 -15.15
N PRO A 168 -16.68 -6.46 -15.60
CA PRO A 168 -16.49 -5.95 -16.95
C PRO A 168 -16.88 -7.02 -17.98
N THR A 169 -17.55 -6.60 -19.04
CA THR A 169 -17.90 -7.46 -20.17
C THR A 169 -16.71 -7.70 -21.10
N GLY A 170 -15.71 -6.82 -21.06
CA GLY A 170 -14.59 -6.80 -22.01
C GLY A 170 -14.98 -6.24 -23.39
N THR A 171 -16.21 -5.75 -23.53
CA THR A 171 -16.77 -5.23 -24.80
C THR A 171 -16.99 -3.72 -24.78
N LEU A 172 -17.07 -3.11 -23.59
CA LEU A 172 -17.28 -1.67 -23.44
C LEU A 172 -15.97 -0.97 -23.08
N VAL A 173 -15.82 0.27 -23.55
CA VAL A 173 -14.69 1.13 -23.14
C VAL A 173 -14.99 1.74 -21.78
N GLY A 174 -14.00 1.73 -20.88
CA GLY A 174 -14.09 2.40 -19.58
C GLY A 174 -14.69 1.54 -18.45
N GLU A 175 -14.64 0.21 -18.55
CA GLU A 175 -15.20 -0.71 -17.52
C GLU A 175 -14.31 -0.88 -16.27
N GLN A 176 -13.14 -0.23 -16.22
CA GLN A 176 -12.27 -0.25 -15.04
C GLN A 176 -12.98 0.35 -13.82
N ALA A 177 -12.82 -0.27 -12.66
CA ALA A 177 -13.58 0.06 -11.45
C ALA A 177 -12.71 -0.18 -10.20
N VAL A 178 -12.01 0.87 -9.76
CA VAL A 178 -11.05 0.84 -8.65
C VAL A 178 -11.77 0.86 -7.29
N ALA A 179 -11.39 0.01 -6.34
CA ALA A 179 -11.90 0.07 -4.97
C ALA A 179 -11.09 1.07 -4.11
N LEU A 180 -9.76 1.03 -4.22
CA LEU A 180 -8.86 1.86 -3.45
C LEU A 180 -7.77 2.45 -4.36
N ASN A 181 -7.56 3.76 -4.27
CA ASN A 181 -6.42 4.45 -4.88
C ASN A 181 -5.60 5.14 -3.77
N ILE A 182 -4.30 4.86 -3.69
CA ILE A 182 -3.39 5.47 -2.72
C ILE A 182 -2.35 6.30 -3.46
N VAL A 183 -2.25 7.56 -3.09
CA VAL A 183 -1.28 8.53 -3.59
C VAL A 183 -0.40 9.08 -2.47
N GLY A 184 -0.93 9.17 -1.24
CA GLY A 184 -0.17 9.58 -0.07
C GLY A 184 0.88 8.56 0.36
N ASP A 185 1.96 9.05 0.95
CA ASP A 185 3.06 8.22 1.45
C ASP A 185 2.72 7.61 2.84
N LYS A 186 3.38 6.50 3.19
CA LYS A 186 3.29 5.89 4.53
C LYS A 186 1.87 5.47 4.94
N ALA A 187 1.15 4.81 4.01
CA ALA A 187 -0.16 4.25 4.28
C ALA A 187 -0.08 2.80 4.82
N ALA A 188 -0.89 2.46 5.84
CA ALA A 188 -0.94 1.12 6.42
C ALA A 188 -2.37 0.55 6.50
N PHE A 189 -2.52 -0.75 6.22
CA PHE A 189 -3.81 -1.44 6.20
C PHE A 189 -3.73 -2.71 7.05
N TYR A 190 -4.59 -2.81 8.07
CA TYR A 190 -4.61 -3.91 9.03
C TYR A 190 -5.95 -4.62 8.99
N ASN A 191 -5.95 -5.92 8.68
CA ASN A 191 -7.20 -6.70 8.57
C ASN A 191 -8.23 -6.00 7.66
N CYS A 192 -7.80 -5.56 6.48
CA CYS A 192 -8.66 -4.94 5.47
C CYS A 192 -9.02 -5.92 4.36
N ARG A 193 -10.16 -5.68 3.70
CA ARG A 193 -10.57 -6.44 2.50
C ARG A 193 -10.82 -5.47 1.35
N PHE A 194 -10.23 -5.72 0.20
CA PHE A 194 -10.44 -4.93 -1.01
C PHE A 194 -11.21 -5.78 -2.03
N LEU A 195 -12.38 -5.32 -2.44
CA LEU A 195 -13.33 -6.07 -3.27
C LEU A 195 -13.66 -5.30 -4.55
N GLY A 196 -13.64 -5.96 -5.69
CA GLY A 196 -13.97 -5.36 -6.99
C GLY A 196 -13.59 -6.28 -8.14
N PHE A 197 -13.70 -5.77 -9.37
CA PHE A 197 -13.27 -6.46 -10.59
C PHE A 197 -12.12 -5.70 -11.26
N GLN A 198 -12.22 -5.26 -12.51
CA GLN A 198 -11.10 -4.64 -13.22
C GLN A 198 -10.55 -3.42 -12.50
N ASP A 199 -9.22 -3.33 -12.41
CA ASP A 199 -8.45 -2.32 -11.68
C ASP A 199 -8.69 -2.28 -10.15
N THR A 200 -9.38 -3.29 -9.61
CA THR A 200 -9.25 -3.73 -8.21
C THR A 200 -8.55 -5.09 -8.15
N LEU A 201 -9.10 -6.08 -8.85
CA LEU A 201 -8.54 -7.40 -9.13
C LEU A 201 -9.31 -8.03 -10.32
N TRP A 202 -8.70 -8.15 -11.49
CA TRP A 202 -9.31 -8.90 -12.62
C TRP A 202 -8.25 -9.49 -13.54
N ASN A 203 -8.19 -10.83 -13.59
CA ASN A 203 -7.22 -11.64 -14.34
C ASN A 203 -5.73 -11.39 -14.05
N PHE A 204 -5.36 -10.27 -13.43
CA PHE A 204 -4.02 -9.92 -12.98
C PHE A 204 -4.11 -9.40 -11.54
N ILE A 205 -3.32 -9.97 -10.65
CA ILE A 205 -3.24 -9.54 -9.25
C ILE A 205 -2.48 -8.22 -9.15
N THR A 206 -1.48 -8.01 -10.01
CA THR A 206 -0.65 -6.79 -9.99
C THR A 206 -0.40 -6.20 -11.38
N ALA A 207 -0.23 -4.88 -11.42
CA ALA A 207 0.18 -4.13 -12.60
C ALA A 207 1.11 -2.98 -12.19
N HIS A 208 2.38 -3.28 -11.90
CA HIS A 208 3.32 -2.29 -11.37
C HIS A 208 3.81 -1.31 -12.46
N ALA A 209 3.85 -0.02 -12.14
CA ALA A 209 4.08 1.07 -13.08
C ALA A 209 5.52 1.58 -13.17
N ARG A 210 6.48 0.92 -12.50
CA ARG A 210 7.87 1.38 -12.49
C ARG A 210 8.47 1.44 -13.90
N ASN A 211 9.13 2.56 -14.21
CA ASN A 211 9.59 2.84 -15.59
C ASN A 211 11.10 3.07 -15.71
N ASN A 212 11.83 3.27 -14.61
CA ASN A 212 13.29 3.42 -14.65
C ASN A 212 13.98 2.81 -13.41
N GLU A 213 15.30 2.62 -13.47
CA GLU A 213 16.07 1.97 -12.38
C GLU A 213 16.18 2.83 -11.11
N GLY A 214 16.18 4.15 -11.26
CA GLY A 214 16.29 5.10 -10.15
C GLY A 214 15.02 5.23 -9.31
N GLU A 215 13.87 4.75 -9.82
CA GLU A 215 12.66 4.63 -9.02
C GLU A 215 12.80 3.49 -8.01
N ASP A 216 12.89 3.82 -6.72
CA ASP A 216 12.90 2.82 -5.65
C ASP A 216 11.47 2.43 -5.23
N SER A 217 10.71 1.87 -6.17
CA SER A 217 9.32 1.44 -5.98
C SER A 217 9.13 -0.04 -6.31
N GLY A 218 8.15 -0.69 -5.70
CA GLY A 218 7.85 -2.10 -5.94
C GLY A 218 6.66 -2.57 -5.12
N PHE A 219 6.12 -3.74 -5.48
CA PHE A 219 5.18 -4.47 -4.62
C PHE A 219 5.89 -5.67 -3.99
N SER A 220 5.78 -5.82 -2.67
CA SER A 220 6.24 -7.00 -1.93
C SER A 220 5.05 -7.62 -1.18
N PHE A 221 4.73 -8.87 -1.50
CA PHE A 221 3.69 -9.67 -0.85
C PHE A 221 4.38 -10.76 -0.03
N VAL A 222 4.29 -10.68 1.29
CA VAL A 222 4.96 -11.60 2.21
C VAL A 222 3.92 -12.28 3.10
N HIS A 223 3.92 -13.61 3.19
CA HIS A 223 2.92 -14.39 3.96
C HIS A 223 1.47 -14.11 3.56
N CYS A 224 1.25 -13.85 2.27
CA CYS A 224 -0.07 -13.63 1.70
C CYS A 224 -0.73 -14.96 1.27
N LYS A 225 -2.00 -14.88 0.90
CA LYS A 225 -2.73 -15.95 0.21
C LYS A 225 -3.28 -15.43 -1.12
N VAL A 226 -3.07 -16.20 -2.18
CA VAL A 226 -3.68 -15.98 -3.49
C VAL A 226 -4.74 -17.06 -3.70
N GLU A 227 -5.99 -16.69 -3.44
CA GLU A 227 -7.16 -17.58 -3.51
C GLU A 227 -8.28 -16.99 -4.36
N GLY A 228 -9.12 -17.87 -4.90
CA GLY A 228 -10.26 -17.48 -5.72
C GLY A 228 -11.02 -18.69 -6.24
N THR A 229 -12.25 -18.46 -6.68
CA THR A 229 -13.13 -19.49 -7.27
C THR A 229 -13.00 -19.59 -8.79
N GLY A 230 -12.27 -18.68 -9.42
CA GLY A 230 -12.00 -18.67 -10.86
C GLY A 230 -10.79 -19.51 -11.26
N SER A 231 -10.30 -19.28 -12.47
CA SER A 231 -9.07 -19.90 -12.99
C SER A 231 -8.35 -18.97 -13.96
N GLY A 232 -7.04 -19.07 -14.05
CA GLY A 232 -6.23 -18.37 -15.05
C GLY A 232 -5.77 -16.96 -14.64
N ALA A 233 -5.80 -16.63 -13.35
CA ALA A 233 -5.29 -15.37 -12.85
C ALA A 233 -3.75 -15.31 -12.92
N TYR A 234 -3.20 -14.24 -13.46
CA TYR A 234 -1.77 -13.94 -13.41
C TYR A 234 -1.42 -13.25 -12.08
N LEU A 235 -0.24 -13.56 -11.54
CA LEU A 235 0.39 -12.85 -10.43
C LEU A 235 0.65 -11.38 -10.76
N GLY A 236 0.96 -11.09 -12.03
CA GLY A 236 1.11 -9.72 -12.48
C GLY A 236 1.33 -9.54 -13.97
N ARG A 237 1.17 -8.30 -14.41
CA ARG A 237 1.60 -7.86 -15.73
C ARG A 237 2.49 -6.62 -15.68
N ALA A 238 3.33 -6.47 -16.70
CA ALA A 238 4.17 -5.29 -16.88
C ALA A 238 3.34 -4.11 -17.40
N TRP A 239 2.87 -3.23 -16.52
CA TRP A 239 2.16 -2.02 -16.97
C TRP A 239 3.13 -1.05 -17.67
N MET A 240 4.28 -0.80 -17.06
CA MET A 240 5.39 -0.03 -17.63
C MET A 240 6.62 -0.90 -17.90
N SER A 241 7.74 -0.29 -18.27
CA SER A 241 8.91 -1.00 -18.79
C SER A 241 9.72 -1.77 -17.74
N ARG A 242 9.67 -1.39 -16.46
CA ARG A 242 10.56 -1.93 -15.39
C ARG A 242 9.79 -2.30 -14.11
N PRO A 243 8.65 -3.01 -14.18
CA PRO A 243 7.85 -3.36 -13.01
C PRO A 243 8.68 -4.20 -12.01
N ARG A 244 8.39 -4.05 -10.72
CA ARG A 244 9.04 -4.78 -9.64
C ARG A 244 7.99 -5.34 -8.69
N VAL A 245 7.80 -6.66 -8.72
CA VAL A 245 6.80 -7.38 -7.92
C VAL A 245 7.42 -8.65 -7.36
N VAL A 246 7.28 -8.85 -6.06
CA VAL A 246 7.79 -10.02 -5.33
C VAL A 246 6.65 -10.67 -4.54
N PHE A 247 6.51 -11.98 -4.69
CA PHE A 247 5.74 -12.83 -3.78
C PHE A 247 6.70 -13.71 -2.99
N ALA A 248 6.63 -13.66 -1.66
CA ALA A 248 7.46 -14.46 -0.77
C ALA A 248 6.60 -15.13 0.31
N TYR A 249 6.90 -16.40 0.61
CA TYR A 249 6.14 -17.20 1.60
C TYR A 249 4.62 -17.17 1.37
N THR A 250 4.20 -17.02 0.11
CA THR A 250 2.80 -16.82 -0.25
C THR A 250 2.21 -18.15 -0.71
N THR A 251 1.07 -18.52 -0.12
CA THR A 251 0.31 -19.70 -0.56
C THR A 251 -0.57 -19.34 -1.74
N MET A 252 -0.46 -20.10 -2.83
CA MET A 252 -1.19 -19.88 -4.08
C MET A 252 -2.08 -21.08 -4.40
N SER A 253 -3.39 -20.85 -4.46
CA SER A 253 -4.35 -21.85 -4.92
C SER A 253 -4.24 -22.10 -6.43
N GLY A 254 -4.91 -23.14 -6.94
CA GLY A 254 -4.92 -23.49 -8.38
C GLY A 254 -5.57 -22.45 -9.30
N VAL A 255 -6.03 -21.30 -8.76
CA VAL A 255 -6.53 -20.15 -9.54
C VAL A 255 -5.43 -19.53 -10.43
N VAL A 256 -4.17 -19.66 -10.03
CA VAL A 256 -3.04 -19.01 -10.70
C VAL A 256 -2.73 -19.69 -12.02
N ASN A 257 -2.66 -18.87 -13.09
CA ASN A 257 -2.23 -19.30 -14.42
C ASN A 257 -0.83 -19.91 -14.35
N PRO A 258 -0.56 -21.08 -14.97
CA PRO A 258 0.78 -21.67 -14.97
C PRO A 258 1.88 -20.74 -15.49
N GLN A 259 1.59 -19.87 -16.47
CA GLN A 259 2.53 -18.84 -16.94
C GLN A 259 2.88 -17.81 -15.85
N GLY A 260 1.96 -17.56 -14.91
CA GLY A 260 2.11 -16.71 -13.72
C GLY A 260 2.24 -15.22 -14.01
N TRP A 261 3.01 -14.84 -15.01
CA TRP A 261 3.39 -13.45 -15.31
C TRP A 261 3.16 -13.13 -16.78
N SER A 262 2.84 -11.87 -17.05
CA SER A 262 2.69 -11.36 -18.41
C SER A 262 3.56 -10.13 -18.65
N ASN A 263 4.28 -10.11 -19.76
CA ASN A 263 4.94 -8.90 -20.23
C ASN A 263 3.97 -7.93 -20.93
N ASN A 264 2.65 -8.21 -20.89
CA ASN A 264 1.59 -7.41 -21.48
C ASN A 264 1.74 -7.19 -23.00
N PHE A 265 2.19 -8.22 -23.73
CA PHE A 265 2.45 -8.20 -25.18
C PHE A 265 3.63 -7.31 -25.60
N HIS A 266 4.55 -7.09 -24.67
CA HIS A 266 5.77 -6.31 -24.88
C HIS A 266 7.01 -7.18 -24.60
N PRO A 267 7.46 -7.99 -25.58
CA PRO A 267 8.57 -8.93 -25.39
C PRO A 267 9.88 -8.23 -25.00
N GLU A 268 10.08 -6.97 -25.37
CA GLU A 268 11.24 -6.17 -24.96
C GLU A 268 11.35 -6.01 -23.43
N ARG A 269 10.22 -6.09 -22.70
CA ARG A 269 10.19 -5.93 -21.24
C ARG A 269 10.69 -7.17 -20.50
N ASP A 270 10.82 -8.31 -21.16
CA ASP A 270 11.33 -9.53 -20.52
C ASP A 270 12.76 -9.35 -19.98
N GLN A 271 13.52 -8.39 -20.51
CA GLN A 271 14.87 -8.06 -20.07
C GLN A 271 14.90 -7.16 -18.82
N THR A 272 13.80 -6.46 -18.54
CA THR A 272 13.76 -5.35 -17.57
C THR A 272 12.79 -5.58 -16.42
N VAL A 273 11.87 -6.54 -16.55
CA VAL A 273 10.93 -6.90 -15.48
C VAL A 273 11.65 -7.56 -14.30
N PHE A 274 11.20 -7.24 -13.09
CA PHE A 274 11.57 -7.95 -11.87
C PHE A 274 10.31 -8.61 -11.29
N PHE A 275 10.00 -9.80 -11.79
CA PHE A 275 8.90 -10.64 -11.31
C PHE A 275 9.46 -11.81 -10.52
N GLY A 276 9.37 -11.75 -9.19
CA GLY A 276 10.01 -12.67 -8.28
C GLY A 276 9.05 -13.52 -7.48
N GLU A 277 9.34 -14.82 -7.38
CA GLU A 277 8.70 -15.74 -6.45
C GLU A 277 9.77 -16.35 -5.53
N TYR A 278 9.51 -16.38 -4.22
CA TYR A 278 10.42 -16.90 -3.20
C TYR A 278 9.69 -17.78 -2.19
N LYS A 279 10.02 -19.08 -2.17
CA LYS A 279 9.44 -20.07 -1.23
C LYS A 279 7.89 -19.97 -1.12
N CYS A 280 7.22 -19.71 -2.25
CA CYS A 280 5.77 -19.81 -2.36
C CYS A 280 5.35 -21.28 -2.41
N ASP A 281 4.14 -21.59 -1.94
CA ASP A 281 3.60 -22.95 -1.89
C ASP A 281 2.15 -23.02 -2.40
N GLY A 282 1.58 -24.23 -2.41
CA GLY A 282 0.25 -24.51 -2.96
C GLY A 282 0.25 -24.82 -4.46
N ALA A 283 -0.91 -25.25 -4.97
CA ALA A 283 -1.06 -25.73 -6.34
C ALA A 283 -0.71 -24.66 -7.41
N GLY A 284 -0.96 -23.39 -7.12
CA GLY A 284 -0.66 -22.27 -8.01
C GLY A 284 0.81 -21.85 -8.02
N ALA A 285 1.62 -22.29 -7.07
CA ALA A 285 3.04 -21.93 -6.96
C ALA A 285 3.97 -22.81 -7.80
N ASN A 286 3.43 -23.76 -8.59
CA ASN A 286 4.25 -24.56 -9.49
C ASN A 286 4.88 -23.69 -10.58
N THR A 287 6.21 -23.57 -10.56
CA THR A 287 6.95 -22.69 -11.46
C THR A 287 7.34 -23.32 -12.80
N ALA A 288 7.03 -24.60 -13.05
CA ALA A 288 7.52 -25.35 -14.21
C ALA A 288 7.12 -24.75 -15.58
N ALA A 289 5.97 -24.07 -15.64
CA ALA A 289 5.43 -23.47 -16.85
C ALA A 289 5.45 -21.93 -16.84
N ARG A 290 6.19 -21.32 -15.90
CA ARG A 290 6.22 -19.86 -15.76
C ARG A 290 6.81 -19.19 -16.99
N ALA A 291 6.41 -17.94 -17.22
CA ALA A 291 7.04 -17.07 -18.20
C ALA A 291 8.56 -17.02 -17.97
N LYS A 292 9.34 -17.06 -19.06
CA LYS A 292 10.81 -17.12 -19.00
C LYS A 292 11.45 -15.94 -18.26
N SER A 293 10.78 -14.79 -18.24
CA SER A 293 11.21 -13.57 -17.54
C SER A 293 10.94 -13.59 -16.03
N SER A 294 10.20 -14.58 -15.52
CA SER A 294 10.01 -14.78 -14.08
C SER A 294 11.30 -15.25 -13.40
N LYS A 295 11.43 -14.93 -12.11
CA LYS A 295 12.61 -15.22 -11.31
C LYS A 295 12.21 -16.05 -10.10
N LYS A 296 12.82 -17.23 -9.97
CA LYS A 296 12.89 -17.93 -8.68
C LYS A 296 14.02 -17.27 -7.89
N LEU A 297 13.66 -16.48 -6.88
CA LEU A 297 14.63 -15.66 -6.15
C LEU A 297 15.52 -16.52 -5.24
N THR A 298 16.76 -16.10 -5.06
CA THR A 298 17.65 -16.57 -3.99
C THR A 298 17.42 -15.78 -2.69
N ASP A 299 18.02 -16.24 -1.59
CA ASP A 299 17.97 -15.54 -0.30
C ASP A 299 18.50 -14.10 -0.42
N ASP A 300 19.63 -13.89 -1.11
CA ASP A 300 20.20 -12.56 -1.33
C ASP A 300 19.31 -11.65 -2.18
N GLN A 301 18.66 -12.21 -3.20
CA GLN A 301 17.80 -11.43 -4.11
C GLN A 301 16.49 -11.01 -3.45
N VAL A 302 15.96 -11.82 -2.53
CA VAL A 302 14.69 -11.53 -1.85
C VAL A 302 14.90 -10.68 -0.59
N ALA A 303 16.08 -10.71 0.03
CA ALA A 303 16.37 -10.06 1.31
C ALA A 303 15.90 -8.58 1.39
N PRO A 304 16.09 -7.73 0.36
CA PRO A 304 15.61 -6.34 0.41
C PRO A 304 14.09 -6.20 0.52
N PHE A 305 13.32 -7.22 0.11
CA PHE A 305 11.85 -7.23 0.10
C PHE A 305 11.24 -7.95 1.31
N LEU A 306 12.08 -8.58 2.15
CA LEU A 306 11.70 -9.35 3.33
C LEU A 306 12.04 -8.62 4.64
N SER A 307 11.96 -7.29 4.69
CA SER A 307 12.13 -6.53 5.93
C SER A 307 11.31 -5.24 5.88
N LEU A 308 11.12 -4.60 7.03
CA LEU A 308 10.55 -3.25 7.09
C LEU A 308 11.50 -2.22 6.45
N GLY A 309 12.75 -2.60 6.19
CA GLY A 309 13.73 -1.84 5.42
C GLY A 309 13.23 -1.34 4.07
N PHE A 310 12.43 -2.17 3.38
CA PHE A 310 11.88 -1.85 2.05
C PHE A 310 10.97 -0.61 2.04
N ILE A 311 10.36 -0.30 3.19
CA ILE A 311 9.39 0.79 3.35
C ILE A 311 9.84 1.79 4.41
N GLU A 312 11.09 1.71 4.88
CA GLU A 312 11.60 2.49 6.01
C GLU A 312 10.70 2.41 7.27
N GLY A 313 10.13 1.23 7.54
CA GLY A 313 9.10 1.08 8.60
C GLY A 313 9.58 1.48 10.00
N SER A 314 10.90 1.42 10.25
CA SER A 314 11.52 1.91 11.49
C SER A 314 11.35 3.42 11.73
N LYS A 315 10.91 4.20 10.74
CA LYS A 315 10.65 5.64 10.88
C LYS A 315 9.19 6.01 11.04
N TRP A 316 8.25 5.13 10.70
CA TRP A 316 6.84 5.55 10.63
C TRP A 316 5.81 4.48 10.96
N LEU A 317 6.14 3.20 10.80
CA LEU A 317 5.15 2.14 10.97
C LEU A 317 4.89 1.92 12.45
N LEU A 318 3.64 2.10 12.87
CA LEU A 318 3.15 1.84 14.23
C LEU A 318 2.22 0.62 14.23
N PRO A 319 2.01 -0.05 15.38
CA PRO A 319 1.07 -1.16 15.51
C PRO A 319 -0.34 -0.78 15.05
N PRO A 320 -1.19 -1.78 14.74
CA PRO A 320 -2.60 -1.52 14.43
C PRO A 320 -3.25 -0.65 15.53
N PRO A 321 -4.11 0.31 15.15
CA PRO A 321 -4.81 1.14 16.12
C PRO A 321 -5.70 0.27 17.00
N SER A 322 -5.54 0.40 18.31
CA SER A 322 -6.38 -0.26 19.33
C SER A 322 -7.79 0.29 19.35
#